data_AF-A0A7V7MKI1-F1
#
_entry.id   AF-A0A7V7MKI1-F1
#
_cell.length_a   1.000
_cell.length_b   1.000
_cell.length_c   1.000
_cell.angle_alpha   90.00
_cell.angle_beta   90.00
_cell.angle_gamma   90.00
#
_symmetry.space_group_name_H-M   'P 1'
#
loop_
_entity.id
_entity.type
_entity.pdbx_description
1 polymer ?
#
loop_
_entity_poly.entity_id
_entity_poly.type
_entity_poly.pdbx_seq_one_letter_code
_entity_poly.pdbx_strand_id
1 'polypeptide(L)'
;MDRNWLRFAKENLAPWLTAENVLDRPVWEFISGQETRTLYRMLFERARSRRLPISIPFRCDSKDIRRFMRLTINPQGTELELVSSVLQEEHRPSQSLLDPMEEHSDQYLMVCSWCKLFKVSDEEWVEVEKAIARLGLFTQEPLPQLSHGICPNCRQSIMSSLPQLSWTS
;
A
#
# COMPACT_ATOMS: atom_id res chain seq x y z
N MET A 1 -20.85 -0.84 -9.12
CA MET A 1 -19.52 -0.29 -8.76
C MET A 1 -19.58 1.24 -8.83
N ASP A 2 -18.92 1.94 -7.91
CA ASP A 2 -18.98 3.41 -7.81
C ASP A 2 -18.26 4.10 -9.00
N ARG A 3 -18.91 5.09 -9.63
CA ARG A 3 -18.34 5.91 -10.70
C ARG A 3 -17.12 6.71 -10.24
N ASN A 4 -17.09 7.13 -8.97
CA ASN A 4 -15.94 7.84 -8.41
C ASN A 4 -14.70 6.96 -8.36
N TRP A 5 -14.87 5.68 -8.05
CA TRP A 5 -13.77 4.71 -8.01
C TRP A 5 -13.19 4.46 -9.41
N LEU A 6 -14.04 4.29 -10.43
CA LEU A 6 -13.58 4.12 -11.81
C LEU A 6 -12.82 5.35 -12.33
N ARG A 7 -13.29 6.56 -11.99
CA ARG A 7 -12.58 7.81 -12.29
C ARG A 7 -11.21 7.85 -11.60
N PHE A 8 -11.17 7.53 -10.31
CA PHE A 8 -9.91 7.47 -9.54
C PHE A 8 -8.90 6.50 -10.15
N ALA A 9 -9.33 5.31 -10.55
CA ALA A 9 -8.45 4.32 -11.19
C ALA A 9 -7.86 4.87 -12.50
N LYS A 10 -8.66 5.55 -13.31
CA LYS A 10 -8.19 6.19 -14.55
C LYS A 10 -7.18 7.33 -14.27
N GLU A 11 -7.46 8.19 -13.30
CA GLU A 11 -6.58 9.29 -12.90
C GLU A 11 -5.24 8.81 -12.33
N ASN A 12 -5.20 7.60 -11.77
CA ASN A 12 -4.00 6.97 -11.24
C ASN A 12 -3.42 5.90 -12.20
N LEU A 13 -3.62 6.08 -13.51
CA LEU A 13 -3.01 5.28 -14.57
C LEU A 13 -3.32 3.77 -14.51
N ALA A 14 -4.46 3.39 -13.94
CA ALA A 14 -4.97 2.03 -13.89
C ALA A 14 -6.33 1.86 -14.59
N PRO A 15 -6.51 2.29 -15.85
CA PRO A 15 -7.80 2.26 -16.54
C PRO A 15 -8.34 0.85 -16.78
N TRP A 16 -7.50 -0.19 -16.70
CA TRP A 16 -7.91 -1.59 -16.82
C TRP A 16 -8.68 -2.10 -15.60
N LEU A 17 -8.67 -1.36 -14.48
CA LEU A 17 -9.46 -1.67 -13.30
C LEU A 17 -10.94 -1.31 -13.54
N THR A 18 -11.64 -2.18 -14.27
CA THR A 18 -13.08 -2.10 -14.53
C THR A 18 -13.85 -3.00 -13.56
N ALA A 19 -15.18 -2.85 -13.49
CA ALA A 19 -16.02 -3.75 -12.71
C ALA A 19 -15.85 -5.22 -13.14
N GLU A 20 -15.79 -5.46 -14.45
CA GLU A 20 -15.60 -6.80 -15.04
C GLU A 20 -14.25 -7.43 -14.66
N ASN A 21 -13.20 -6.62 -14.54
CA ASN A 21 -11.86 -7.10 -14.19
C ASN A 21 -11.62 -7.25 -12.69
N VAL A 22 -12.55 -6.78 -11.85
CA VAL A 22 -12.37 -6.70 -10.39
C VAL A 22 -13.38 -7.55 -9.62
N LEU A 23 -14.64 -7.58 -10.06
CA LEU A 23 -15.69 -8.35 -9.38
C LEU A 23 -15.45 -9.86 -9.54
N ASP A 24 -15.82 -10.62 -8.51
CA ASP A 24 -15.65 -12.07 -8.42
C ASP A 24 -14.20 -12.57 -8.53
N ARG A 25 -13.23 -11.66 -8.38
CA ARG A 25 -11.80 -11.99 -8.33
C ARG A 25 -11.30 -12.08 -6.89
N PRO A 26 -10.43 -13.03 -6.56
CA PRO A 26 -9.78 -13.08 -5.26
C PRO A 26 -9.04 -11.78 -4.95
N VAL A 27 -9.29 -11.18 -3.78
CA VAL A 27 -8.61 -9.95 -3.33
C VAL A 27 -7.08 -10.04 -3.37
N TRP A 28 -6.54 -11.25 -3.26
CA TRP A 28 -5.10 -11.53 -3.29
C TRP A 28 -4.44 -11.25 -4.65
N GLU A 29 -5.22 -11.21 -5.74
CA GLU A 29 -4.73 -10.80 -7.06
C GLU A 29 -4.38 -9.32 -7.10
N PHE A 30 -4.98 -8.50 -6.22
CA PHE A 30 -4.76 -7.05 -6.17
C PHE A 30 -3.80 -6.60 -5.07
N ILE A 31 -3.30 -7.54 -4.25
CA ILE A 31 -2.35 -7.26 -3.17
C ILE A 31 -1.03 -7.93 -3.52
N SER A 32 -0.01 -7.12 -3.82
CA SER A 32 1.34 -7.59 -4.14
C SER A 32 2.24 -7.71 -2.91
N GLY A 33 3.18 -8.66 -2.94
CA GLY A 33 4.13 -8.92 -1.86
C GLY A 33 3.62 -9.91 -0.82
N GLN A 34 4.47 -10.87 -0.43
CA GLN A 34 4.10 -11.94 0.50
C GLN A 34 3.85 -11.42 1.92
N GLU A 35 4.68 -10.48 2.38
CA GLU A 35 4.57 -9.84 3.68
C GLU A 35 3.27 -9.05 3.78
N THR A 36 2.95 -8.27 2.75
CA THR A 36 1.71 -7.49 2.68
C THR A 36 0.49 -8.41 2.68
N ARG A 37 0.48 -9.47 1.87
CA ARG A 37 -0.60 -10.48 1.88
C ARG A 37 -0.76 -11.13 3.25
N THR A 38 0.34 -11.45 3.93
CA THR A 38 0.31 -12.03 5.28
C THR A 38 -0.36 -11.08 6.26
N LEU A 39 -0.02 -9.79 6.24
CA LEU A 39 -0.65 -8.79 7.11
C LEU A 39 -2.15 -8.66 6.83
N TYR A 40 -2.57 -8.59 5.56
CA TYR A 40 -3.98 -8.55 5.21
C TYR A 40 -4.75 -9.79 5.66
N ARG A 41 -4.17 -10.99 5.58
CA ARG A 41 -4.78 -12.21 6.14
C ARG A 41 -5.02 -12.08 7.64
N MET A 42 -4.01 -11.65 8.39
CA MET A 42 -4.13 -11.46 9.84
C MET A 42 -5.21 -10.43 10.20
N LEU A 43 -5.28 -9.32 9.45
CA LEU A 43 -6.31 -8.31 9.61
C LEU A 43 -7.72 -8.87 9.33
N PHE A 44 -7.89 -9.62 8.24
CA PHE A 44 -9.17 -10.23 7.89
C PHE A 44 -9.61 -11.28 8.89
N GLU A 45 -8.71 -12.18 9.30
CA GLU A 45 -8.96 -13.19 10.33
C GLU A 45 -9.35 -12.54 11.67
N ARG A 46 -8.68 -11.45 12.04
CA ARG A 46 -8.97 -10.72 13.27
C ARG A 46 -10.33 -10.02 13.22
N ALA A 47 -10.69 -9.41 12.10
CA ALA A 47 -12.00 -8.78 11.92
C ALA A 47 -13.13 -9.82 11.98
N ARG A 48 -12.95 -10.96 11.31
CA ARG A 48 -13.89 -12.09 11.32
C ARG A 48 -14.07 -12.71 12.70
N SER A 49 -12.98 -13.10 13.35
CA SER A 49 -13.00 -13.82 14.63
C SER A 49 -13.67 -13.02 15.74
N ARG A 50 -13.47 -11.70 15.75
CA ARG A 50 -13.97 -10.84 16.84
C ARG A 50 -15.25 -10.11 16.49
N ARG A 51 -15.67 -10.14 15.23
CA ARG A 51 -16.84 -9.41 14.72
C ARG A 51 -16.80 -7.93 15.09
N LEU A 52 -15.60 -7.35 15.09
CA LEU A 52 -15.37 -5.94 15.38
C LEU A 52 -14.61 -5.28 14.22
N PRO A 53 -14.96 -4.04 13.85
CA PRO A 53 -14.22 -3.28 12.86
C PRO A 53 -12.75 -3.10 13.25
N ILE A 54 -11.86 -3.16 12.27
CA ILE A 54 -10.46 -2.76 12.40
C ILE A 54 -10.25 -1.51 11.57
N SER A 55 -9.57 -0.51 12.10
CA SER A 55 -9.24 0.70 11.37
C SER A 55 -7.77 1.05 11.53
N ILE A 56 -7.08 1.23 10.40
CA ILE A 56 -5.62 1.39 10.35
C ILE A 56 -5.24 2.45 9.31
N PRO A 57 -4.28 3.35 9.63
CA PRO A 57 -3.80 4.34 8.67
C PRO A 57 -2.83 3.70 7.68
N PHE A 58 -2.83 4.15 6.43
CA PHE A 58 -1.87 3.75 5.39
C PHE A 58 -1.67 4.88 4.37
N ARG A 59 -0.74 4.72 3.43
CA ARG A 59 -0.46 5.69 2.35
C ARG A 59 -0.68 5.10 0.96
N CYS A 60 -1.20 5.92 0.05
CA CYS A 60 -1.43 5.58 -1.35
C CYS A 60 -0.95 6.73 -2.26
N ASP A 61 0.35 6.98 -2.20
CA ASP A 61 0.96 8.10 -2.90
C ASP A 61 1.00 7.89 -4.42
N SER A 62 0.89 8.99 -5.16
CA SER A 62 1.25 9.09 -6.58
C SER A 62 2.52 9.93 -6.75
N LYS A 63 3.02 10.12 -7.97
CA LYS A 63 4.23 10.93 -8.20
C LYS A 63 4.13 12.37 -7.67
N ASP A 64 2.96 12.99 -7.75
CA ASP A 64 2.74 14.40 -7.38
C ASP A 64 2.03 14.59 -6.03
N ILE A 65 1.50 13.52 -5.44
CA ILE A 65 0.64 13.60 -4.25
C ILE A 65 1.07 12.57 -3.22
N ARG A 66 1.32 13.03 -1.99
CA ARG A 66 1.35 12.20 -0.80
C ARG A 66 -0.07 12.07 -0.25
N ARG A 67 -0.56 10.85 -0.09
CA ARG A 67 -1.96 10.60 0.31
C ARG A 67 -2.02 9.75 1.56
N PHE A 68 -2.48 10.36 2.64
CA PHE A 68 -2.74 9.68 3.90
C PHE A 68 -4.18 9.17 3.91
N MET A 69 -4.34 7.88 4.17
CA MET A 69 -5.62 7.19 4.10
C MET A 69 -5.87 6.36 5.36
N ARG A 70 -7.12 5.95 5.52
CA ARG A 70 -7.56 4.98 6.52
C ARG A 70 -8.23 3.82 5.82
N LEU A 71 -7.79 2.61 6.15
CA LEU A 71 -8.48 1.38 5.79
C LEU A 71 -9.31 0.95 6.99
N THR A 72 -10.61 0.77 6.76
CA THR A 72 -11.54 0.20 7.72
C THR A 72 -12.04 -1.14 7.19
N ILE A 73 -11.95 -2.19 8.01
CA ILE A 73 -12.37 -3.55 7.69
C ILE A 73 -13.55 -3.88 8.61
N ASN A 74 -14.75 -3.86 8.05
CA ASN A 74 -16.00 -4.10 8.76
C ASN A 74 -16.47 -5.54 8.53
N PRO A 75 -16.61 -6.38 9.57
CA PRO A 75 -17.23 -7.68 9.42
C PRO A 75 -18.75 -7.55 9.21
N GLN A 76 -19.27 -8.19 8.16
CA GLN A 76 -20.70 -8.22 7.82
C GLN A 76 -21.16 -9.67 7.64
N GLY A 77 -21.59 -10.32 8.73
CA GLY A 77 -21.91 -11.74 8.71
C GLY A 77 -20.69 -12.60 8.35
N THR A 78 -20.72 -13.27 7.20
CA THR A 78 -19.59 -14.05 6.65
C THR A 78 -18.65 -13.24 5.77
N GLU A 79 -19.04 -12.02 5.42
CA GLU A 79 -18.33 -11.13 4.51
C GLU A 79 -17.49 -10.11 5.27
N LEU A 80 -16.55 -9.48 4.56
CA LEU A 80 -15.80 -8.33 5.03
C LEU A 80 -15.99 -7.18 4.05
N GLU A 81 -16.45 -6.05 4.55
CA GLU A 81 -16.44 -4.80 3.81
C GLU A 81 -15.15 -4.04 4.10
N LEU A 82 -14.44 -3.64 3.04
CA LEU A 82 -13.21 -2.86 3.14
C LEU A 82 -13.48 -1.46 2.62
N VAL A 83 -13.36 -0.47 3.48
CA VAL A 83 -13.57 0.94 3.13
C VAL A 83 -12.24 1.67 3.28
N SER A 84 -11.75 2.23 2.17
CA SER A 84 -10.60 3.14 2.19
C SER A 84 -11.08 4.58 2.08
N SER A 85 -10.66 5.43 3.00
CA SER A 85 -10.98 6.86 2.98
C SER A 85 -9.72 7.71 3.00
N VAL A 86 -9.74 8.81 2.24
CA VAL A 86 -8.68 9.82 2.27
C VAL A 86 -8.82 10.64 3.57
N LEU A 87 -7.73 10.77 4.31
CA LEU A 87 -7.65 11.62 5.50
C LEU A 87 -7.02 12.98 5.16
N GLN A 88 -5.98 12.96 4.32
CA GLN A 88 -5.21 14.15 3.94
C GLN A 88 -4.45 13.90 2.64
N GLU A 89 -4.34 14.93 1.81
CA GLU A 89 -3.48 14.95 0.62
C GLU A 89 -2.51 16.13 0.71
N GLU A 90 -1.27 15.88 0.32
CA GLU A 90 -0.23 16.90 0.21
C GLU A 90 0.36 16.86 -1.19
N HIS A 91 0.33 17.99 -1.89
CA HIS A 91 1.05 18.12 -3.16
C HIS A 91 2.56 18.17 -2.90
N ARG A 92 3.32 17.56 -3.80
CA ARG A 92 4.78 17.61 -3.82
C ARG A 92 5.29 17.80 -5.26
N PRO A 93 6.56 18.23 -5.42
CA PRO A 93 7.22 18.13 -6.73
C PRO A 93 7.15 16.70 -7.26
N SER A 94 6.99 16.55 -8.57
CA SER A 94 6.88 15.23 -9.21
C SER A 94 8.10 14.37 -8.92
N GLN A 95 7.86 13.09 -8.66
CA GLN A 95 8.88 12.10 -8.38
C GLN A 95 8.86 11.03 -9.47
N SER A 96 9.78 11.09 -10.44
CA SER A 96 9.82 10.16 -11.59
C SER A 96 9.91 8.69 -11.18
N LEU A 97 10.55 8.39 -10.04
CA LEU A 97 10.63 7.05 -9.46
C LEU A 97 9.26 6.43 -9.12
N LEU A 98 8.21 7.25 -9.01
CA LEU A 98 6.84 6.82 -8.76
C LEU A 98 5.95 6.88 -10.01
N ASP A 99 6.50 7.27 -11.15
CA ASP A 99 5.76 7.34 -12.41
C ASP A 99 5.82 5.97 -13.12
N PRO A 100 4.70 5.25 -13.25
CA PRO A 100 4.69 3.94 -13.89
C PRO A 100 4.97 3.98 -15.40
N MET A 101 4.99 5.17 -16.01
CA MET A 101 5.27 5.35 -17.44
C MET A 101 6.75 5.56 -17.75
N GLU A 102 7.59 5.80 -16.74
CA GLU A 102 9.04 5.96 -16.92
C GLU A 102 9.70 4.61 -17.26
N GLU A 103 10.80 4.62 -18.01
CA GLU A 103 11.61 3.42 -18.24
C GLU A 103 12.38 3.05 -16.96
N HIS A 104 12.29 1.78 -16.57
CA HIS A 104 12.96 1.28 -15.37
C HIS A 104 13.99 0.20 -15.73
N SER A 105 15.11 0.22 -15.03
CA SER A 105 16.18 -0.79 -15.07
C SER A 105 15.73 -2.10 -14.42
N ASP A 106 16.54 -3.15 -14.54
CA ASP A 106 16.34 -4.44 -13.84
C ASP A 106 16.73 -4.40 -12.35
N GLN A 107 17.19 -3.25 -11.85
CA GLN A 107 17.46 -3.06 -10.42
C GLN A 107 16.15 -2.86 -9.67
N TYR A 108 16.10 -3.34 -8.42
CA TYR A 108 14.94 -3.18 -7.55
C TYR A 108 15.24 -2.30 -6.35
N LEU A 109 14.37 -1.33 -6.10
CA LEU A 109 14.33 -0.53 -4.89
C LEU A 109 13.07 -0.87 -4.10
N MET A 110 13.25 -1.19 -2.82
CA MET A 110 12.14 -1.61 -1.97
C MET A 110 11.41 -0.40 -1.37
N VAL A 111 10.09 -0.36 -1.56
CA VAL A 111 9.17 0.60 -0.94
C VAL A 111 8.22 -0.13 0.01
N CYS A 112 7.92 0.50 1.15
CA CYS A 112 6.96 -0.02 2.10
C CYS A 112 5.55 0.12 1.52
N SER A 113 4.83 -1.00 1.35
CA SER A 113 3.44 -1.02 0.88
C SER A 113 2.49 -0.21 1.77
N TRP A 114 2.88 0.06 3.01
CA TRP A 114 2.02 0.67 4.02
C TRP A 114 2.25 2.17 4.20
N CYS A 115 3.49 2.60 4.45
CA CYS A 115 3.83 4.01 4.69
C CYS A 115 4.50 4.70 3.49
N LYS A 116 4.78 3.97 2.40
CA LYS A 116 5.45 4.48 1.20
C LYS A 116 6.85 5.07 1.43
N LEU A 117 7.48 4.75 2.56
CA LEU A 117 8.92 4.99 2.77
C LEU A 117 9.74 3.96 1.99
N PHE A 118 10.92 4.38 1.55
CA PHE A 118 11.87 3.63 0.73
C PHE A 118 13.03 3.14 1.57
N LYS A 119 13.40 1.87 1.39
CA LYS A 119 14.55 1.27 2.06
C LYS A 119 15.84 1.79 1.42
N VAL A 120 16.65 2.52 2.17
CA VAL A 120 17.96 3.04 1.71
C VAL A 120 19.15 2.31 2.36
N SER A 121 18.89 1.59 3.44
CA SER A 121 19.81 0.65 4.09
C SER A 121 19.01 -0.40 4.87
N ASP A 122 19.66 -1.34 5.55
CA ASP A 122 18.94 -2.36 6.33
C ASP A 122 18.10 -1.81 7.48
N GLU A 123 18.52 -0.68 8.05
CA GLU A 123 17.86 -0.08 9.21
C GLU A 123 17.04 1.15 8.86
N GLU A 124 17.22 1.70 7.65
CA GLU A 124 16.72 3.03 7.34
C GLU A 124 15.72 3.05 6.19
N TRP A 125 14.59 3.70 6.48
CA TRP A 125 13.47 3.91 5.58
C TRP A 125 13.12 5.39 5.54
N VAL A 126 13.11 6.00 4.35
CA VAL A 126 12.94 7.45 4.20
C VAL A 126 11.93 7.81 3.10
N GLU A 127 11.47 9.06 3.10
CA GLU A 127 10.63 9.59 2.03
C GLU A 127 11.37 9.53 0.68
N VAL A 128 10.61 9.45 -0.41
CA VAL A 128 11.13 9.29 -1.78
C VAL A 128 12.16 10.36 -2.14
N GLU A 129 11.95 11.61 -1.74
CA GLU A 129 12.86 12.72 -2.03
C GLU A 129 14.24 12.50 -1.40
N LYS A 130 14.26 11.98 -0.16
CA LYS A 130 15.50 11.62 0.54
C LYS A 130 16.14 10.37 -0.04
N ALA A 131 15.33 9.41 -0.48
CA ALA A 131 15.82 8.18 -1.09
C ALA A 131 16.55 8.48 -2.40
N ILE A 132 15.95 9.30 -3.28
CA ILE A 132 16.57 9.75 -4.54
C ILE A 132 17.91 10.43 -4.26
N ALA A 133 17.96 11.35 -3.29
CA ALA A 133 19.18 12.08 -2.96
C ALA A 133 20.29 11.16 -2.42
N ARG A 134 19.96 10.24 -1.51
CA ARG A 134 20.95 9.38 -0.87
C ARG A 134 21.46 8.25 -1.76
N LEU A 135 20.60 7.74 -2.63
CA LEU A 135 20.96 6.67 -3.55
C LEU A 135 21.53 7.23 -4.87
N GLY A 136 21.64 8.55 -5.01
CA GLY A 136 22.20 9.19 -6.21
C GLY A 136 21.35 9.01 -7.47
N LEU A 137 20.03 8.86 -7.32
CA LEU A 137 19.13 8.51 -8.43
C LEU A 137 18.81 9.70 -9.36
N PHE A 138 19.21 10.93 -9.01
CA PHE A 138 18.97 12.11 -9.83
C PHE A 138 19.61 12.03 -11.22
N THR A 139 20.73 11.31 -11.35
CA THR A 139 21.49 11.17 -12.60
C THR A 139 21.40 9.74 -13.16
N GLN A 140 20.60 8.87 -12.54
CA GLN A 140 20.49 7.48 -12.96
C GLN A 140 19.35 7.34 -13.96
N GLU A 141 19.69 6.88 -15.15
CA GLU A 141 18.73 6.48 -16.18
C GLU A 141 19.16 5.13 -16.77
N PRO A 142 18.27 4.11 -16.81
CA PRO A 142 16.90 4.11 -16.29
C PRO A 142 16.83 3.92 -14.75
N LEU A 143 15.75 4.40 -14.13
CA LEU A 143 15.52 4.33 -12.68
C LEU A 143 15.26 2.89 -12.21
N PRO A 144 15.47 2.52 -10.93
CA PRO A 144 15.18 1.17 -10.45
C PRO A 144 13.68 0.89 -10.34
N GLN A 145 13.27 -0.34 -10.66
CA GLN A 145 11.92 -0.87 -10.42
C GLN A 145 11.56 -0.86 -8.93
N LEU A 146 10.27 -0.69 -8.64
CA LEU A 146 9.78 -0.75 -7.26
C LEU A 146 9.36 -2.15 -6.85
N SER A 147 10.06 -2.71 -5.88
CA SER A 147 9.58 -3.89 -5.15
C SER A 147 8.83 -3.45 -3.88
N HIS A 148 7.88 -4.25 -3.43
CA HIS A 148 6.98 -3.92 -2.33
C HIS A 148 7.27 -4.81 -1.12
N GLY A 149 7.48 -4.19 0.05
CA GLY A 149 7.70 -4.87 1.33
C GLY A 149 7.02 -4.12 2.49
N ILE A 150 7.38 -4.46 3.74
CA ILE A 150 6.86 -3.78 4.92
C ILE A 150 8.02 -3.42 5.85
N CYS A 151 8.17 -2.13 6.16
CA CYS A 151 9.20 -1.66 7.08
C CYS A 151 8.93 -2.11 8.53
N PRO A 152 9.97 -2.21 9.38
CA PRO A 152 9.82 -2.64 10.77
C PRO A 152 8.80 -1.83 11.57
N ASN A 153 8.78 -0.50 11.38
CA ASN A 153 7.84 0.39 12.08
C ASN A 153 6.38 0.08 11.73
N CYS A 154 6.07 -0.10 10.45
CA CYS A 154 4.71 -0.45 10.03
C CYS A 154 4.33 -1.86 10.48
N ARG A 155 5.25 -2.82 10.38
CA ARG A 155 5.04 -4.17 10.89
C ARG A 155 4.68 -4.13 12.38
N GLN A 156 5.47 -3.45 13.19
CA GLN A 156 5.23 -3.34 14.62
C GLN A 156 3.92 -2.61 14.93
N SER A 157 3.64 -1.49 14.26
CA SER A 157 2.41 -0.72 14.47
C SER A 157 1.15 -1.55 14.16
N ILE A 158 1.15 -2.25 13.03
CA ILE A 158 0.04 -3.12 12.63
C ILE A 158 -0.08 -4.29 13.63
N MET A 159 1.02 -4.93 13.99
CA MET A 159 1.01 -6.02 14.97
C MET A 159 0.52 -5.57 16.34
N SER A 160 0.89 -4.37 16.81
CA SER A 160 0.41 -3.81 18.07
C SER A 160 -1.08 -3.46 18.03
N SER A 161 -1.61 -3.11 16.85
CA SER A 161 -3.06 -2.91 16.65
C SER A 161 -3.85 -4.23 16.66
N LEU A 162 -3.16 -5.37 16.54
CA LEU A 162 -3.70 -6.72 16.67
C LEU A 162 -3.43 -7.24 18.09
N PRO A 163 -4.34 -7.11 19.07
CA PRO A 163 -4.10 -7.68 20.40
C PRO A 163 -3.90 -9.20 20.29
N GLN A 164 -3.02 -9.73 21.15
CA GLN A 164 -2.47 -11.09 21.06
C GLN A 164 -3.53 -12.16 20.75
N LEU A 165 -3.26 -12.95 19.72
CA LEU A 165 -4.01 -14.17 19.44
C LEU A 165 -3.69 -15.17 20.55
N SER A 166 -4.56 -15.27 21.55
CA SER A 166 -4.60 -16.45 22.41
C SER A 166 -5.12 -17.61 21.57
N TRP A 167 -4.21 -18.39 20.98
CA TRP A 167 -4.54 -19.69 20.44
C TRP A 167 -4.87 -20.60 21.62
N THR A 168 -6.15 -20.74 21.96
CA THR A 168 -6.58 -21.90 22.75
C THR A 168 -6.68 -23.06 21.78
N SER A 169 -5.75 -24.00 21.92
CA SER A 169 -5.76 -25.32 21.29
C SER A 169 -7.05 -26.09 21.60
#